data_AF-A0A937PEN2-F1
#
_entry.id   AF-A0A937PEN2-F1
#
_cell.length_a   1.000
_cell.length_b   1.000
_cell.length_c   1.000
_cell.angle_alpha   90.00
_cell.angle_beta   90.00
_cell.angle_gamma   90.00
#
_symmetry.space_group_name_H-M   'P 1'
#
loop_
_entity.id
_entity.type
_entity.pdbx_description
1 polymer ?
#
loop_
_entity_poly.entity_id
_entity_poly.type
_entity_poly.pdbx_seq_one_letter_code
_entity_poly.pdbx_strand_id
1 'polypeptide(L)'
;MNMELVHIGFGNILVMSRVIAMAAPNSAPTKRTIQEAKARGQLVDMTNGRRTKVVVFVDSGHVILAALAPETIAGRLQAVRASSGMKLEQSDERDEP
;
A
#
# COMPACT_ATOMS: atom_id res chain seq x y z
N MET A 1 -11.02 -13.01 -2.00
CA MET A 1 -10.73 -11.56 -1.84
C MET A 1 -9.88 -11.10 -3.02
N ASN A 2 -10.25 -9.98 -3.65
CA ASN A 2 -9.50 -9.44 -4.78
C ASN A 2 -8.17 -8.85 -4.29
N MET A 3 -7.06 -9.18 -4.95
CA MET A 3 -5.73 -8.72 -4.54
C MET A 3 -5.44 -7.35 -5.17
N GLU A 4 -5.57 -6.29 -4.38
CA GLU A 4 -5.30 -4.91 -4.82
C GLU A 4 -3.82 -4.59 -4.66
N LEU A 5 -3.06 -4.64 -5.76
CA LEU A 5 -1.63 -4.31 -5.79
C LEU A 5 -1.44 -2.83 -6.14
N VAL A 6 -0.73 -2.08 -5.30
CA VAL A 6 -0.41 -0.68 -5.54
C VAL A 6 1.09 -0.46 -5.47
N HIS A 7 1.64 0.17 -6.50
CA HIS A 7 3.02 0.62 -6.50
C HIS A 7 3.19 1.78 -5.50
N ILE A 8 4.12 1.65 -4.55
CA ILE A 8 4.39 2.65 -3.50
C ILE A 8 5.72 3.39 -3.71
N GLY A 9 6.31 3.26 -4.90
CA GLY A 9 7.53 3.97 -5.31
C GLY A 9 8.74 3.04 -5.42
N PHE A 10 9.69 3.40 -6.30
CA PHE A 10 11.00 2.72 -6.43
C PHE A 10 10.94 1.21 -6.72
N GLY A 11 9.91 0.77 -7.45
CA GLY A 11 9.69 -0.65 -7.74
C GLY A 11 9.02 -1.43 -6.61
N ASN A 12 8.71 -0.78 -5.48
CA ASN A 12 8.02 -1.41 -4.37
C ASN A 12 6.52 -1.49 -4.62
N ILE A 13 5.93 -2.64 -4.29
CA ILE A 13 4.50 -2.92 -4.46
C ILE A 13 3.94 -3.37 -3.10
N LEU A 14 2.74 -2.88 -2.77
CA LEU A 14 2.04 -3.20 -1.55
C LEU A 14 0.67 -3.81 -1.86
N VAL A 15 0.31 -4.85 -1.12
CA VAL A 15 -1.04 -5.45 -1.14
C VAL A 15 -1.96 -4.56 -0.28
N MET A 16 -2.70 -3.67 -0.93
CA MET A 16 -3.54 -2.68 -0.23
C MET A 16 -4.69 -3.32 0.54
N SER A 17 -5.17 -4.49 0.12
CA SER A 17 -6.26 -5.22 0.81
C SER A 17 -5.88 -5.70 2.22
N ARG A 18 -4.60 -5.62 2.60
CA ARG A 18 -4.09 -6.00 3.95
C ARG A 18 -3.68 -4.81 4.80
N VAL A 19 -3.79 -3.59 4.27
CA VAL A 19 -3.42 -2.36 4.99
C VAL A 19 -4.54 -2.01 5.97
N ILE A 20 -4.18 -1.87 7.25
CA ILE A 20 -5.08 -1.41 8.31
C ILE A 20 -5.07 0.12 8.34
N ALA A 21 -3.88 0.73 8.32
CA ALA A 21 -3.72 2.17 8.52
C ALA A 21 -2.42 2.70 7.91
N MET A 22 -2.40 4.00 7.65
CA MET A 22 -1.22 4.77 7.26
C MET A 22 -1.05 5.97 8.19
N ALA A 23 0.18 6.22 8.66
CA ALA A 23 0.47 7.31 9.59
C ALA A 23 1.75 8.07 9.23
N ALA A 24 1.85 9.31 9.70
CA ALA A 24 3.07 10.11 9.58
C ALA A 24 4.20 9.55 10.49
N PRO A 25 5.46 9.55 10.03
CA PRO A 25 6.60 8.95 10.76
C PRO A 25 7.08 9.80 11.94
N ASN A 26 6.55 11.01 12.13
CA ASN A 26 7.16 12.01 13.00
C ASN A 26 6.71 11.93 14.46
N SER A 27 5.57 11.29 14.74
CA SER A 27 5.02 11.21 16.09
C SER A 27 5.84 10.29 17.00
N ALA A 28 5.90 10.61 18.31
CA ALA A 28 6.60 9.76 19.28
C ALA A 28 6.03 8.32 19.33
N PRO A 29 4.69 8.11 19.33
CA PRO A 29 4.12 6.76 19.23
C PRO A 29 4.54 6.02 17.96
N THR A 30 4.46 6.68 16.79
CA THR A 30 4.84 6.05 15.51
C THR A 30 6.31 5.63 15.54
N LYS A 31 7.20 6.51 16.00
CA LYS A 31 8.64 6.19 16.12
C LYS A 31 8.87 4.99 17.03
N ARG A 32 8.15 4.89 18.15
CA ARG A 32 8.23 3.73 19.05
C ARG A 32 7.81 2.46 18.34
N THR A 33 6.68 2.47 17.64
CA THR A 33 6.19 1.29 16.89
C THR A 33 7.16 0.85 15.80
N ILE A 34 7.82 1.78 15.10
CA ILE A 34 8.87 1.45 14.13
C ILE A 34 10.04 0.72 14.81
N GLN A 35 10.52 1.21 15.95
CA GLN A 35 11.64 0.59 16.67
C GLN A 35 11.24 -0.80 17.20
N GLU A 36 10.03 -0.94 17.73
CA GLU A 36 9.51 -2.23 18.18
C GLU A 36 9.40 -3.23 17.02
N ALA A 37 8.86 -2.82 15.87
CA ALA A 37 8.81 -3.66 14.69
C ALA A 37 10.20 -4.07 14.21
N LYS A 38 11.17 -3.15 14.26
CA LYS A 38 12.58 -3.44 13.93
C LYS A 38 13.16 -4.49 14.88
N ALA A 39 12.95 -4.34 16.18
CA ALA A 39 13.42 -5.28 17.20
C ALA A 39 12.81 -6.68 17.03
N ARG A 40 11.56 -6.77 16.56
CA ARG A 40 10.88 -8.04 16.26
C ARG A 40 11.21 -8.62 14.87
N GLY A 41 12.02 -7.94 14.05
CA GLY A 41 12.27 -8.36 12.67
C GLY A 41 11.07 -8.20 11.72
N GLN A 42 10.08 -7.39 12.10
CA GLN A 42 8.83 -7.15 11.36
C GLN A 42 8.81 -5.80 10.61
N LEU A 43 9.92 -5.07 10.62
CA LEU A 43 10.06 -3.83 9.87
C LEU A 43 10.47 -4.14 8.43
N VAL A 44 9.68 -3.64 7.46
CA VAL A 44 10.02 -3.69 6.04
C VAL A 44 10.32 -2.27 5.57
N ASP A 45 11.57 -2.00 5.22
CA ASP A 45 11.98 -0.70 4.70
C ASP A 45 11.86 -0.67 3.17
N MET A 46 10.84 0.04 2.68
CA MET A 46 10.58 0.29 1.25
C MET A 46 10.86 1.76 0.87
N THR A 47 11.77 2.43 1.60
CA THR A 47 12.14 3.82 1.31
C THR A 47 13.26 3.96 0.29
N ASN A 48 14.05 2.90 0.07
CA ASN A 48 15.25 2.90 -0.76
C ASN A 48 16.23 4.01 -0.38
N GLY A 49 16.45 4.21 0.93
CA GLY A 49 17.38 5.21 1.47
C GLY A 49 16.88 6.66 1.42
N ARG A 50 15.61 6.87 1.04
CA ARG A 50 15.00 8.20 1.01
C ARG A 50 14.27 8.50 2.32
N ARG A 51 13.93 9.77 2.52
CA ARG A 51 13.14 10.19 3.68
C ARG A 51 11.80 9.45 3.73
N THR A 52 11.55 8.73 4.82
CA THR A 52 10.25 8.14 5.14
C THR A 52 9.18 9.24 5.14
N LYS A 53 8.12 9.05 4.35
CA LYS A 53 6.97 9.95 4.33
C LYS A 53 5.76 9.34 5.02
N VAL A 54 5.66 8.01 5.03
CA VAL A 54 4.53 7.28 5.61
C VAL A 54 5.00 5.98 6.25
N VAL A 55 4.29 5.59 7.29
CA VAL A 55 4.39 4.31 7.98
C VAL A 55 3.08 3.58 7.76
N VAL A 56 3.14 2.37 7.21
CA VAL A 56 1.98 1.56 6.88
C VAL A 56 1.90 0.38 7.83
N PHE A 57 0.70 0.16 8.38
CA PHE A 57 0.39 -0.95 9.27
C PHE A 57 -0.44 -1.96 8.50
N VAL A 58 -0.03 -3.23 8.55
CA VAL A 58 -0.73 -4.33 7.89
C VAL A 58 -1.18 -5.38 8.91
N ASP A 59 -2.20 -6.15 8.52
CA ASP A 59 -2.82 -7.23 9.33
C ASP A 59 -1.84 -8.25 9.92
N SER A 60 -0.74 -8.53 9.22
CA SER A 60 0.32 -9.44 9.65
C SER A 60 1.19 -8.92 10.80
N GLY A 61 0.98 -7.69 11.26
CA GLY A 61 1.81 -7.05 12.28
C GLY A 61 3.13 -6.47 11.76
N HIS A 62 3.40 -6.60 10.45
CA HIS A 62 4.51 -5.90 9.82
C HIS A 62 4.25 -4.39 9.77
N VAL A 63 5.34 -3.64 9.88
CA VAL A 63 5.35 -2.18 9.70
C VAL A 63 6.17 -1.88 8.47
N ILE A 64 5.59 -1.15 7.52
CA ILE A 64 6.22 -0.86 6.24
C ILE A 64 6.53 0.63 6.16
N LEU A 65 7.79 0.98 5.87
CA LEU A 65 8.19 2.36 5.66
C LEU A 65 8.20 2.66 4.17
N ALA A 66 7.59 3.78 3.76
CA ALA A 66 7.61 4.20 2.37
C ALA A 66 8.00 5.68 2.22
N ALA A 67 8.70 5.98 1.13
CA ALA A 67 9.14 7.32 0.78
C ALA A 67 8.11 8.11 -0.06
N LEU A 68 6.98 7.48 -0.39
CA LEU A 68 5.88 8.11 -1.10
C LEU A 68 4.83 8.66 -0.13
N ALA A 69 4.19 9.77 -0.50
CA ALA A 69 3.18 10.39 0.33
C ALA A 69 1.90 9.53 0.38
N PRO A 70 1.18 9.49 1.51
CA PRO A 70 -0.02 8.66 1.66
C PRO A 70 -1.12 9.04 0.64
N GLU A 71 -1.26 10.31 0.30
CA GLU A 71 -2.21 10.80 -0.70
C GLU A 71 -1.90 10.24 -2.09
N THR A 72 -0.62 10.08 -2.43
CA THR A 72 -0.22 9.48 -3.71
C THR A 72 -0.53 7.98 -3.75
N ILE A 73 -0.34 7.28 -2.63
CA ILE A 73 -0.69 5.86 -2.52
C ILE A 73 -2.21 5.70 -2.65
N ALA A 74 -2.99 6.54 -1.96
CA ALA A 74 -4.45 6.55 -2.04
C ALA A 74 -4.96 6.85 -3.47
N GLY A 75 -4.37 7.85 -4.15
CA GLY A 75 -4.71 8.16 -5.54
C GLY A 75 -4.42 7.00 -6.50
N ARG A 76 -3.30 6.29 -6.31
CA ARG A 76 -2.98 5.09 -7.09
C ARG A 76 -3.97 3.94 -6.82
N LEU A 77 -4.38 3.76 -5.57
CA LEU A 77 -5.42 2.77 -5.23
C LEU A 77 -6.75 3.09 -5.92
N GLN A 78 -7.17 4.36 -5.93
CA GLN A 78 -8.38 4.78 -6.65
C GLN A 78 -8.29 4.48 -8.15
N ALA A 79 -7.13 4.75 -8.78
CA ALA A 79 -6.92 4.43 -10.19
C ALA A 79 -7.00 2.91 -10.47
N VAL A 80 -6.43 2.07 -9.60
CA VAL A 80 -6.52 0.59 -9.70
C VAL A 80 -7.98 0.12 -9.58
N ARG A 81 -8.76 0.73 -8.68
CA ARG A 81 -10.18 0.40 -8.53
C ARG A 81 -11.01 0.84 -9.73
N ALA A 82 -10.73 2.01 -10.28
CA ALA A 82 -11.41 2.52 -11.47
C ALA A 82 -11.16 1.61 -12.70
N SER A 83 -9.92 1.18 -12.92
CA SER A 83 -9.60 0.25 -14.03
C SER A 83 -10.19 -1.15 -13.83
N SER A 84 -10.32 -1.60 -12.58
CA SER A 84 -10.95 -2.88 -12.26
C SER A 84 -12.46 -2.86 -12.51
N GLY A 85 -13.13 -1.71 -12.27
CA GLY A 85 -14.56 -1.52 -12.56
C GLY A 85 -14.89 -1.46 -14.05
N MET A 86 -13.97 -0.97 -14.89
CA MET A 86 -14.13 -0.93 -16.35
C MET A 86 -14.04 -2.30 -17.03
N LYS A 87 -13.66 -3.35 -16.31
CA LYS A 87 -13.44 -4.68 -16.89
C LYS A 87 -14.69 -5.59 -16.86
N LEU A 88 -15.81 -5.13 -16.30
CA LEU A 88 -17.01 -5.97 -16.09
C LEU A 88 -18.11 -5.82 -17.16
N GLU A 89 -17.99 -4.89 -18.13
CA GLU A 89 -19.08 -4.61 -19.10
C GLU A 89 -18.67 -4.78 -20.59
N GLN A 90 -17.66 -5.59 -20.90
CA GLN A 90 -17.35 -5.98 -22.29
C GLN A 90 -17.13 -7.48 -22.43
N SER A 91 -18.20 -8.25 -22.20
CA SER A 91 -18.38 -9.59 -22.77
C SER A 91 -19.85 -9.94 -22.62
N ASP A 92 -20.60 -9.89 -23.72
CA ASP A 92 -21.74 -10.77 -24.08
C ASP A 92 -22.67 -10.15 -25.14
N GLU A 93 -22.13 -9.44 -26.13
CA GLU A 93 -22.86 -9.13 -27.37
C GLU A 93 -21.97 -9.37 -28.59
N ARG A 94 -21.54 -10.63 -28.76
CA ARG A 94 -21.15 -11.19 -30.06
C ARG A 94 -21.30 -12.70 -29.95
N ASP A 95 -22.49 -13.18 -30.24
CA ASP A 95 -22.73 -14.36 -31.08
C ASP A 95 -24.22 -14.69 -31.00
N GLU A 96 -24.98 -14.27 -32.01
CA GLU A 96 -25.67 -15.24 -32.88
C GLU A 96 -26.16 -14.54 -34.17
N PRO A 97 -26.28 -15.31 -35.27
CA PRO A 97 -26.19 -14.84 -36.66
C PRO A 97 -27.42 -14.13 -37.23
#